data_AF-A0A2G9MX71-F1
#
_entry.id   AF-A0A2G9MX71-F1
#
_cell.length_a   1.000
_cell.length_b   1.000
_cell.length_c   1.000
_cell.angle_alpha   90.00
_cell.angle_beta   90.00
_cell.angle_gamma   90.00
#
_symmetry.space_group_name_H-M   'P 1'
#
loop_
_entity.id
_entity.type
_entity.pdbx_description
1 polymer ?
#
loop_
_entity_poly.entity_id
_entity_poly.type
_entity_poly.pdbx_seq_one_letter_code
_entity_poly.pdbx_strand_id
1 'polypeptide(L)' 'MMNEKRAVFVLRVGHRIGRDERASTHLCLAARALGANGIYYSGQKDEGIEE' A
#
# COMPACT_ATOMS: atom_id res chain seq x y z
N MET A 1 -19.06 16.75 18.64
CA MET A 1 -18.98 16.34 17.21
C MET A 1 -18.21 15.03 17.18
N MET A 2 -18.90 13.90 17.04
CA MET A 2 -18.23 12.59 16.91
C MET A 2 -17.50 12.58 15.57
N ASN A 3 -16.17 12.56 15.62
CA ASN A 3 -15.35 12.28 14.44
C ASN A 3 -15.57 10.83 14.05
N GLU A 4 -16.47 10.56 13.10
CA GLU A 4 -16.48 9.28 12.40
C GLU A 4 -15.22 9.20 11.55
N LYS A 5 -14.16 8.60 12.11
CA LYS A 5 -12.98 8.22 11.33
C LYS A 5 -13.40 7.13 10.34
N ARG A 6 -13.59 7.51 9.07
CA ARG A 6 -13.74 6.53 7.98
C ARG A 6 -12.44 5.77 7.81
N ALA A 7 -12.53 4.44 7.76
CA ALA A 7 -11.38 3.61 7.45
C ALA A 7 -11.04 3.73 5.95
N VAL A 8 -9.77 3.98 5.64
CA VAL A 8 -9.25 4.12 4.29
C VAL A 8 -8.25 3.00 4.04
N PHE A 9 -8.47 2.20 2.99
CA PHE A 9 -7.57 1.15 2.55
C PHE A 9 -7.08 1.45 1.13
N VAL A 10 -5.82 1.11 0.86
CA VAL A 10 -5.21 1.30 -0.46
C VAL A 10 -5.05 -0.05 -1.16
N LEU A 11 -5.40 -0.13 -2.44
CA LEU A 11 -5.13 -1.29 -3.28
C LEU A 11 -4.17 -0.90 -4.40
N ARG A 12 -2.95 -1.44 -4.37
CA ARG A 12 -1.98 -1.31 -5.46
C ARG A 12 -2.21 -2.41 -6.48
N VAL A 13 -2.48 -2.06 -7.75
CA VAL A 13 -2.75 -3.04 -8.81
C VAL A 13 -1.52 -3.28 -9.68
N GLY A 14 -1.27 -4.55 -10.02
CA GLY A 14 -0.31 -4.95 -11.05
C GLY A 14 1.16 -4.89 -10.65
N HIS A 15 1.49 -5.29 -9.41
CA HIS A 15 2.87 -5.41 -8.94
C HIS A 15 3.70 -6.40 -9.76
N ARG A 16 4.92 -5.96 -10.11
CA ARG A 16 5.91 -6.75 -10.83
C ARG A 16 7.27 -6.65 -10.15
N ILE A 17 7.83 -7.81 -9.86
CA ILE A 17 9.15 -7.99 -9.26
C ILE A 17 10.21 -7.52 -10.27
N GLY A 18 11.28 -6.88 -9.80
CA GLY A 18 12.38 -6.37 -10.63
C GLY A 18 12.04 -5.09 -11.41
N ARG A 19 10.83 -4.54 -11.25
CA ARG A 19 10.42 -3.30 -11.92
C ARG A 19 9.75 -2.30 -11.00
N ASP A 20 8.77 -2.78 -10.22
CA ASP A 20 7.89 -1.91 -9.46
C ASP A 20 8.22 -1.87 -7.95
N GLU A 21 9.33 -2.48 -7.50
CA GLU A 21 9.76 -2.53 -6.09
C GLU A 21 9.80 -1.14 -5.45
N ARG A 22 10.64 -0.24 -6.00
CA ARG A 22 10.79 1.13 -5.47
C ARG A 22 9.47 1.89 -5.44
N ALA A 23 8.68 1.79 -6.50
CA ALA A 23 7.38 2.46 -6.59
C ALA A 23 6.38 1.90 -5.56
N SER A 24 6.37 0.58 -5.34
CA SER A 24 5.50 -0.08 -4.38
C SER A 24 5.86 0.29 -2.95
N THR A 25 7.16 0.30 -2.60
CA THR A 25 7.62 0.75 -1.29
C THR A 25 7.24 2.21 -1.02
N HIS A 26 7.45 3.11 -1.99
CA HIS A 26 7.09 4.53 -1.81
C HIS A 26 5.59 4.73 -1.69
N LEU A 27 4.78 3.96 -2.44
CA LEU A 27 3.33 3.95 -2.29
C LEU A 27 2.94 3.52 -0.87
N CYS A 28 3.58 2.47 -0.33
CA CYS A 28 3.31 2.01 1.03
C CYS A 28 3.62 3.09 2.08
N LEU A 29 4.79 3.73 1.96
CA LEU A 29 5.20 4.81 2.85
C LEU A 29 4.28 6.03 2.76
N ALA A 30 3.88 6.43 1.55
CA ALA A 30 2.97 7.55 1.33
C ALA A 30 1.58 7.27 1.90
N ALA A 31 1.02 6.07 1.66
CA ALA A 31 -0.27 5.67 2.21
C ALA A 31 -0.27 5.70 3.74
N ARG A 32 0.81 5.23 4.38
CA ARG A 32 1.00 5.32 5.83
C ARG A 32 1.02 6.78 6.30
N ALA A 33 1.79 7.64 5.65
CA ALA A 33 1.89 9.06 6.01
C ALA A 33 0.55 9.80 5.86
N LEU A 34 -0.27 9.41 4.89
CA LEU A 34 -1.60 9.97 4.64
C LEU A 34 -2.70 9.39 5.53
N GLY A 35 -2.37 8.45 6.43
CA GLY A 35 -3.31 7.92 7.41
C GLY A 35 -4.17 6.75 6.91
N ALA A 36 -3.73 6.02 5.90
CA ALA A 36 -4.39 4.78 5.50
C ALA A 36 -4.33 3.73 6.62
N ASN A 37 -5.40 2.96 6.77
CA ASN A 37 -5.53 1.87 7.73
C ASN A 37 -4.83 0.59 7.30
N GLY A 38 -4.60 0.43 6.00
CA GLY A 38 -3.97 -0.76 5.45
C GLY A 38 -3.78 -0.67 3.95
N ILE A 39 -2.96 -1.58 3.44
CA ILE A 39 -2.57 -1.64 2.04
C ILE A 39 -2.68 -3.09 1.59
N TYR A 40 -3.27 -3.27 0.42
CA TYR A 40 -3.29 -4.52 -0.31
C TYR A 40 -2.58 -4.30 -1.63
N TYR A 41 -2.02 -5.36 -2.19
CA TYR A 41 -1.48 -5.32 -3.54
C TYR A 41 -1.93 -6.55 -4.34
N SER A 42 -2.00 -6.39 -5.65
CA SER A 42 -2.24 -7.49 -6.59
C SER A 42 -1.15 -7.49 -7.66
N GLY A 43 -0.89 -8.66 -8.24
CA GLY A 43 0.20 -8.86 -9.20
C GLY A 43 1.03 -10.08 -8.81
N GLN A 44 2.33 -10.00 -9.04
CA GLN A 44 3.28 -11.00 -8.58
C GLN A 44 3.45 -10.89 -7.05
N LYS A 45 3.45 -12.02 -6.35
CA LYS A 45 3.70 -12.05 -4.91
C LYS A 45 5.17 -11.67 -4.66
N ASP A 46 5.39 -10.65 -3.84
CA ASP A 46 6.72 -10.12 -3.54
C ASP A 46 6.94 -10.11 -2.03
N GLU A 47 7.77 -11.04 -1.54
CA GLU A 47 8.08 -11.18 -0.11
C GLU A 47 8.83 -9.95 0.42
N GLY A 48 9.61 -9.25 -0.42
CA GLY A 48 10.37 -8.07 -0.01
C GLY A 48 9.51 -6.84 0.27
N ILE A 49 8.24 -6.82 -0.16
CA ILE A 49 7.27 -5.75 0.15
C ILE A 49 6.36 -6.16 1.32
N GLU A 50 6.30 -7.46 1.65
CA GLU A 50 5.51 -8.00 2.75
C GLU A 50 6.24 -7.92 4.11
N GLU A 51 7.57 -7.77 4.12
CA GLU A 51 8.41 -7.50 5.31
C GLU A 51 8.30 -6.05 5.83
#